data_AF-A0A5B8B7Y6-F1
#
_entry.id   AF-A0A5B8B7Y6-F1
#
_cell.length_a   1.000
_cell.length_b   1.000
_cell.length_c   1.000
_cell.angle_alpha   90.00
_cell.angle_beta   90.00
_cell.angle_gamma   90.00
#
_symmetry.space_group_name_H-M   'P 1'
#
loop_
_entity.id
_entity.type
_entity.pdbx_description
1 polymer ?
#
loop_
_entity_poly.entity_id
_entity_poly.type
_entity_poly.pdbx_seq_one_letter_code
_entity_poly.pdbx_strand_id
1 'polypeptide(L)'
;MFIVANRARKPMNRLDDFHAALAAADEDAIEIQRLVTEAGMRMARNTSSTAWKAGEVAFTSSIATALRRHGPAIVSAVLTSIAEAYEGLPLTYGASIFGALIKLFANPPEGFDPDDLVPTLRQFDMVLVGEAVKGLSGGDSRAVAVHGAILECLGQIKTAEGELPV
;
A
#
# COMPACT_ATOMS: atom_id res chain seq x y z
N MET A 1 -32.71 -25.04 14.96
CA MET A 1 -31.27 -25.30 15.26
C MET A 1 -30.29 -24.72 14.22
N PHE A 2 -30.72 -24.07 13.13
CA PHE A 2 -29.82 -23.49 12.10
C PHE A 2 -29.35 -22.04 12.37
N ILE A 3 -30.09 -21.26 13.16
CA ILE A 3 -29.79 -19.84 13.44
C ILE A 3 -28.56 -19.68 14.35
N VAL A 4 -28.35 -20.61 15.29
CA VAL A 4 -27.19 -20.59 16.22
C VAL A 4 -25.90 -20.93 15.47
N ALA A 5 -25.93 -21.90 14.55
CA ALA A 5 -24.78 -22.24 13.71
C ALA A 5 -24.41 -21.12 12.72
N ASN A 6 -25.40 -20.41 12.15
CA ASN A 6 -25.13 -19.26 11.29
C ASN A 6 -24.64 -18.01 12.06
N ARG A 7 -25.08 -17.80 13.30
CA ARG A 7 -24.55 -16.72 14.16
C ARG A 7 -23.12 -16.96 14.64
N ALA A 8 -22.68 -18.21 14.70
CA ALA A 8 -21.31 -18.58 15.06
C ALA A 8 -20.31 -18.47 13.88
N ARG A 9 -20.80 -18.28 12.65
CA ARG A 9 -19.92 -18.03 11.49
C ARG A 9 -19.28 -16.66 11.67
N LYS A 10 -17.97 -16.66 11.92
CA LYS A 10 -17.16 -15.44 11.81
C LYS A 10 -17.32 -14.94 10.37
N PRO A 11 -17.77 -13.69 10.15
CA PRO A 11 -17.82 -13.13 8.80
C PRO A 11 -16.40 -13.20 8.22
N MET A 12 -16.28 -13.88 7.08
CA MET A 12 -14.99 -14.05 6.42
C MET A 12 -14.52 -12.68 5.97
N ASN A 13 -13.31 -12.32 6.38
CA ASN A 13 -12.74 -11.03 6.01
C ASN A 13 -11.98 -11.16 4.68
N ARG A 14 -11.70 -10.04 4.01
CA ARG A 14 -11.03 -10.04 2.69
C ARG A 14 -9.67 -10.74 2.66
N LEU A 15 -8.97 -10.81 3.80
CA LEU A 15 -7.70 -11.50 3.92
C LEU A 15 -7.92 -13.02 4.03
N ASP A 16 -8.94 -13.44 4.78
CA ASP A 16 -9.37 -14.84 4.83
C ASP A 16 -9.85 -15.31 3.45
N ASP A 17 -10.63 -14.50 2.72
CA ASP A 17 -11.06 -14.78 1.34
C ASP A 17 -9.87 -14.93 0.40
N PHE A 18 -8.85 -14.08 0.54
CA PHE A 18 -7.62 -14.16 -0.24
C PHE A 18 -6.84 -15.45 0.06
N HIS A 19 -6.69 -15.84 1.33
CA HIS A 19 -6.03 -17.10 1.69
C HIS A 19 -6.80 -18.32 1.17
N ALA A 20 -8.13 -18.26 1.16
CA ALA A 20 -8.96 -19.30 0.55
C ALA A 20 -8.77 -19.37 -0.97
N ALA A 21 -8.70 -18.23 -1.66
CA ALA A 21 -8.41 -18.16 -3.09
C ALA A 21 -7.02 -18.72 -3.44
N LEU A 22 -6.00 -18.40 -2.64
CA LEU A 22 -4.67 -19.00 -2.76
C LEU A 22 -4.71 -20.54 -2.62
N ALA A 23 -5.43 -21.05 -1.61
CA ALA A 23 -5.58 -22.49 -1.42
C ALA A 23 -6.32 -23.18 -2.58
N ALA A 24 -7.17 -22.44 -3.29
CA ALA A 24 -7.88 -22.89 -4.48
C ALA A 24 -7.09 -22.70 -5.78
N ALA A 25 -5.83 -22.25 -5.71
CA ALA A 25 -4.97 -21.95 -6.86
C ALA A 25 -5.56 -20.92 -7.83
N ASP A 26 -6.28 -19.93 -7.30
CA ASP A 26 -6.77 -18.78 -8.06
C ASP A 26 -5.59 -17.97 -8.64
N GLU A 27 -5.61 -17.70 -9.95
CA GLU A 27 -4.50 -17.07 -10.68
C GLU A 27 -4.23 -15.64 -10.19
N ASP A 28 -5.29 -14.85 -9.95
CA ASP A 28 -5.18 -13.48 -9.40
C ASP A 28 -4.52 -13.51 -8.02
N ALA A 29 -4.94 -14.44 -7.15
CA ALA A 29 -4.37 -14.57 -5.81
C ALA A 29 -2.90 -14.99 -5.84
N ILE A 30 -2.53 -15.95 -6.69
CA ILE A 30 -1.15 -16.41 -6.89
C ILE A 30 -0.27 -15.25 -7.38
N GLU A 31 -0.74 -14.49 -8.36
CA GLU A 31 0.00 -13.37 -8.92
C GLU A 31 0.23 -12.26 -7.88
N ILE A 32 -0.80 -11.93 -7.08
CA ILE A 32 -0.65 -10.99 -5.96
C ILE A 32 0.38 -11.50 -4.95
N GLN A 33 0.33 -12.79 -4.57
CA GLN A 33 1.30 -13.37 -3.64
C GLN A 33 2.72 -13.32 -4.21
N ARG A 34 2.88 -13.60 -5.50
CA ARG A 34 4.17 -13.51 -6.21
C ARG A 34 4.72 -12.09 -6.16
N LEU A 35 3.95 -11.09 -6.57
CA LEU A 35 4.37 -9.68 -6.57
C LEU A 35 4.74 -9.17 -5.17
N VAL A 36 3.95 -9.53 -4.15
CA VAL A 36 4.24 -9.17 -2.76
C VAL A 36 5.55 -9.81 -2.28
N THR A 37 5.76 -11.08 -2.63
CA THR A 37 6.96 -11.83 -2.21
C THR A 37 8.21 -11.34 -2.93
N GLU A 38 8.13 -11.04 -4.22
CA GLU A 38 9.23 -10.48 -5.02
C GLU A 38 9.67 -9.11 -4.52
N ALA A 39 8.73 -8.30 -4.02
CA ALA A 39 9.04 -7.04 -3.35
C ALA A 39 9.64 -7.23 -1.93
N GLY A 40 9.87 -8.45 -1.47
CA GLY A 40 10.41 -8.74 -0.13
C GLY A 40 9.40 -8.59 1.01
N MET A 41 8.11 -8.41 0.70
CA MET A 41 7.03 -8.34 1.67
C MET A 41 6.33 -9.69 1.81
N ARG A 42 5.38 -9.77 2.74
CA ARG A 42 4.62 -11.00 2.97
C ARG A 42 3.18 -10.71 3.35
N MET A 43 2.29 -11.65 3.02
CA MET A 43 0.89 -11.55 3.39
C MET A 43 0.70 -11.69 4.91
N ALA A 44 -0.05 -10.78 5.50
CA ALA A 44 -0.46 -10.88 6.89
C ALA A 44 -1.31 -12.15 7.11
N ARG A 45 -1.25 -12.69 8.33
CA ARG A 45 -2.08 -13.84 8.74
C ARG A 45 -3.36 -13.43 9.46
N ASN A 46 -3.48 -12.16 9.83
CA ASN A 46 -4.64 -11.62 10.52
C ASN A 46 -4.93 -10.19 10.03
N THR A 47 -6.15 -9.72 10.29
CA THR A 47 -6.61 -8.39 9.88
C THR A 47 -6.39 -7.30 10.94
N SER A 48 -5.79 -7.63 12.07
CA SER A 48 -5.55 -6.67 13.15
C SER A 48 -4.29 -5.87 12.84
N SER A 49 -4.45 -4.61 12.44
CA SER A 49 -3.33 -3.72 12.12
C SER A 49 -2.35 -3.53 13.29
N THR A 50 -2.82 -3.62 14.53
CA THR A 50 -1.97 -3.57 15.73
C THR A 50 -1.13 -4.83 15.95
N ALA A 51 -1.42 -5.91 15.23
CA ALA A 51 -0.69 -7.18 15.29
C ALA A 51 0.19 -7.42 14.06
N TRP A 52 0.19 -6.51 13.08
CA TRP A 52 1.00 -6.65 11.88
C TRP A 52 2.46 -6.44 12.20
N LYS A 53 3.29 -7.35 11.69
CA LYS A 53 4.74 -7.26 11.79
C LYS A 53 5.30 -6.43 10.64
N ALA A 54 6.56 -6.04 10.77
CA ALA A 54 7.29 -5.43 9.68
C ALA A 54 7.19 -6.25 8.38
N GLY A 55 6.97 -5.55 7.26
CA GLY A 55 6.82 -6.15 5.93
C GLY A 55 5.52 -6.96 5.72
N GLU A 56 4.58 -6.96 6.67
CA GLU A 56 3.27 -7.61 6.47
C GLU A 56 2.27 -6.68 5.75
N VAL A 57 1.59 -7.23 4.74
CA VAL A 57 0.53 -6.55 3.99
C VAL A 57 -0.80 -7.30 4.10
N ALA A 58 -1.89 -6.57 4.28
CA ALA A 58 -3.24 -7.14 4.38
C ALA A 58 -4.24 -6.54 3.36
N PHE A 59 -3.82 -5.56 2.57
CA PHE A 59 -4.67 -4.80 1.65
C PHE A 59 -4.84 -5.48 0.28
N THR A 60 -5.12 -6.79 0.29
CA THR A 60 -5.22 -7.67 -0.88
C THR A 60 -6.16 -7.13 -1.96
N SER A 61 -7.34 -6.63 -1.57
CA SER A 61 -8.31 -6.09 -2.53
C SER A 61 -7.83 -4.83 -3.25
N SER A 62 -7.00 -4.01 -2.59
CA SER A 62 -6.38 -2.84 -3.23
C SER A 62 -5.38 -3.29 -4.28
N ILE A 63 -4.56 -4.30 -3.97
CA ILE A 63 -3.58 -4.86 -4.92
C ILE A 63 -4.31 -5.49 -6.11
N ALA A 64 -5.32 -6.32 -5.88
CA ALA A 64 -6.11 -6.94 -6.95
C ALA A 64 -6.76 -5.90 -7.88
N THR A 65 -7.29 -4.82 -7.31
CA THR A 65 -7.91 -3.73 -8.09
C THR A 65 -6.87 -2.99 -8.91
N ALA A 66 -5.70 -2.69 -8.33
CA ALA A 66 -4.62 -2.02 -9.04
C ALA A 66 -4.02 -2.91 -10.14
N LEU A 67 -3.84 -4.21 -9.88
CA LEU A 67 -3.31 -5.18 -10.83
C LEU A 67 -4.18 -5.25 -12.09
N ARG A 68 -5.51 -5.39 -11.92
CA ARG A 68 -6.46 -5.40 -13.06
C ARG A 68 -6.48 -4.09 -13.84
N ARG A 69 -6.23 -2.95 -13.18
CA ARG A 69 -6.36 -1.62 -13.80
C ARG A 69 -5.07 -1.10 -14.44
N HIS A 70 -3.93 -1.39 -13.82
CA HIS A 70 -2.63 -0.79 -14.15
C HIS A 70 -1.58 -1.82 -14.55
N GLY A 71 -1.86 -3.11 -14.37
CA GLY A 71 -0.96 -4.20 -14.72
C GLY A 71 0.15 -4.46 -13.69
N PRO A 72 0.89 -5.56 -13.86
CA PRO A 72 1.87 -6.04 -12.88
C PRO A 72 3.09 -5.13 -12.74
N ALA A 73 3.50 -4.43 -13.81
CA ALA A 73 4.67 -3.55 -13.78
C ALA A 73 4.52 -2.40 -12.79
N ILE A 74 3.39 -1.68 -12.84
CA ILE A 74 3.10 -0.57 -11.91
C ILE A 74 2.93 -1.10 -10.48
N VAL A 75 2.20 -2.20 -10.30
CA VAL A 75 2.00 -2.79 -8.96
C VAL A 75 3.32 -3.23 -8.35
N SER A 76 4.19 -3.87 -9.14
CA SER A 76 5.53 -4.28 -8.71
C SER A 76 6.38 -3.08 -8.28
N ALA A 77 6.49 -2.05 -9.11
CA ALA A 77 7.25 -0.84 -8.79
C ALA A 77 6.77 -0.16 -7.49
N VAL A 78 5.45 -0.09 -7.29
CA VAL A 78 4.86 0.46 -6.07
C VAL A 78 5.17 -0.40 -4.85
N LEU A 79 5.01 -1.72 -4.94
CA LEU A 79 5.28 -2.62 -3.82
C LEU A 79 6.76 -2.58 -3.43
N THR A 80 7.67 -2.58 -4.40
CA THR A 80 9.11 -2.47 -4.17
C THR A 80 9.47 -1.14 -3.50
N SER A 81 8.90 -0.02 -3.98
CA SER A 81 9.13 1.30 -3.37
C SER A 81 8.67 1.36 -1.92
N ILE A 82 7.53 0.73 -1.60
CA ILE A 82 7.03 0.64 -0.21
C ILE A 82 7.95 -0.23 0.64
N ALA A 83 8.36 -1.39 0.13
CA ALA A 83 9.19 -2.33 0.86
C ALA A 83 10.55 -1.69 1.22
N GLU A 84 11.14 -0.96 0.29
CA GLU A 84 12.41 -0.27 0.50
C GLU A 84 12.30 0.95 1.42
N ALA A 85 11.24 1.76 1.26
CA ALA A 85 11.07 2.97 2.06
C ALA A 85 10.74 2.68 3.54
N TYR A 86 10.00 1.59 3.80
CA TYR A 86 9.50 1.24 5.13
C TYR A 86 10.07 -0.07 5.65
N GLU A 87 11.29 -0.43 5.23
CA GLU A 87 11.97 -1.64 5.67
C GLU A 87 12.01 -1.70 7.21
N GLY A 88 11.64 -2.85 7.78
CA GLY A 88 11.62 -3.05 9.22
C GLY A 88 10.45 -2.38 9.97
N LEU A 89 9.54 -1.66 9.28
CA LEU A 89 8.42 -0.96 9.88
C LEU A 89 7.06 -1.65 9.61
N PRO A 90 6.11 -1.61 10.56
CA PRO A 90 4.74 -2.07 10.33
C PRO A 90 3.95 -1.07 9.48
N LEU A 91 3.32 -1.55 8.40
CA LEU A 91 2.57 -0.75 7.43
C LEU A 91 1.12 -0.45 7.86
N THR A 92 0.94 0.24 8.98
CA THR A 92 -0.39 0.56 9.55
C THR A 92 -1.33 1.23 8.55
N TYR A 93 -0.78 2.11 7.70
CA TYR A 93 -1.50 2.82 6.65
C TYR A 93 -1.12 2.35 5.24
N GLY A 94 -0.60 1.13 5.10
CA GLY A 94 -0.05 0.61 3.85
C GLY A 94 -1.02 0.65 2.67
N ALA A 95 -2.33 0.44 2.91
CA ALA A 95 -3.35 0.54 1.86
C ALA A 95 -3.47 1.96 1.28
N SER A 96 -3.32 2.99 2.11
CA SER A 96 -3.42 4.39 1.72
C SER A 96 -2.16 4.83 0.97
N ILE A 97 -0.98 4.43 1.44
CA ILE A 97 0.30 4.64 0.75
C ILE A 97 0.28 3.92 -0.61
N PHE A 98 -0.11 2.65 -0.65
CA PHE A 98 -0.23 1.89 -1.89
C PHE A 98 -1.16 2.58 -2.89
N GLY A 99 -2.36 2.99 -2.46
CA GLY A 99 -3.30 3.70 -3.31
C GLY A 99 -2.76 5.03 -3.83
N ALA A 100 -2.03 5.78 -3.00
CA ALA A 100 -1.40 7.04 -3.40
C ALA A 100 -0.31 6.82 -4.46
N LEU A 101 0.57 5.84 -4.24
CA LEU A 101 1.65 5.53 -5.17
C LEU A 101 1.12 4.96 -6.49
N ILE A 102 0.05 4.16 -6.48
CA ILE A 102 -0.61 3.75 -7.73
C ILE A 102 -1.06 4.97 -8.54
N LYS A 103 -1.62 6.01 -7.90
CA LYS A 103 -2.01 7.25 -8.60
C LYS A 103 -0.79 7.96 -9.19
N LEU A 104 0.30 8.05 -8.42
CA LEU A 104 1.55 8.67 -8.83
C LEU A 104 2.18 7.96 -10.03
N PHE A 105 2.37 6.64 -9.98
CA PHE A 105 2.97 5.87 -11.07
C PHE A 105 2.06 5.77 -12.30
N ALA A 106 0.73 5.77 -12.12
CA ALA A 106 -0.20 5.73 -13.25
C ALA A 106 -0.30 7.08 -13.98
N ASN A 107 -0.08 8.20 -13.28
CA ASN A 107 -0.13 9.55 -13.84
C ASN A 107 0.98 10.41 -13.20
N PRO A 108 2.25 10.18 -13.57
CA PRO A 108 3.36 10.90 -12.96
C PRO A 108 3.28 12.39 -13.31
N PRO A 109 3.51 13.30 -12.36
CA PRO A 109 3.58 14.73 -12.65
C PRO A 109 4.79 15.05 -13.52
N GLU A 110 4.77 16.22 -14.16
CA GLU A 110 5.89 16.66 -15.00
C GLU A 110 7.20 16.73 -14.21
N GLY A 111 8.25 16.18 -14.78
CA GLY A 111 9.56 16.09 -14.15
C GLY A 111 9.65 15.12 -12.97
N PHE A 112 8.68 14.23 -12.77
CA PHE A 112 8.78 13.16 -11.77
C PHE A 112 9.98 12.25 -12.05
N ASP A 113 10.88 12.14 -11.08
CA ASP A 113 11.96 11.16 -11.07
C ASP A 113 11.61 10.05 -10.07
N PRO A 114 11.47 8.78 -10.49
CA PRO A 114 11.25 7.66 -9.59
C PRO A 114 12.32 7.51 -8.51
N ASP A 115 13.57 7.96 -8.76
CA ASP A 115 14.67 7.83 -7.80
C ASP A 115 14.49 8.75 -6.58
N ASP A 116 13.74 9.85 -6.72
CA ASP A 116 13.38 10.76 -5.62
C ASP A 116 12.35 10.14 -4.67
N LEU A 117 11.63 9.11 -5.11
CA LEU A 117 10.46 8.62 -4.39
C LEU A 117 10.82 7.94 -3.08
N VAL A 118 11.76 6.99 -3.09
CA VAL A 118 12.13 6.26 -1.86
C VAL A 118 12.74 7.18 -0.80
N PRO A 119 13.69 8.09 -1.13
CA PRO A 119 14.16 9.10 -0.20
C PRO A 119 13.03 9.94 0.39
N THR A 120 12.05 10.34 -0.42
CA THR A 120 10.88 11.10 0.04
C THR A 120 10.01 10.29 1.00
N LEU A 121 9.69 9.05 0.64
CA LEU A 121 8.87 8.17 1.47
C LEU A 121 9.52 7.86 2.82
N ARG A 122 10.86 7.79 2.89
CA ARG A 122 11.59 7.62 4.16
C ARG A 122 11.42 8.80 5.12
N GLN A 123 11.15 10.00 4.60
CA GLN A 123 10.84 11.18 5.42
C GLN A 123 9.36 11.23 5.84
N PHE A 124 8.50 10.48 5.13
CA PHE A 124 7.05 10.47 5.33
C PHE A 124 6.62 9.30 6.23
N ASP A 125 6.87 9.42 7.53
CA ASP A 125 6.63 8.33 8.48
C ASP A 125 5.14 7.98 8.70
N MET A 126 4.87 6.89 9.42
CA MET A 126 3.49 6.42 9.68
C MET A 126 2.67 7.41 10.54
N VAL A 127 3.30 8.31 11.29
CA VAL A 127 2.61 9.34 12.07
C VAL A 127 2.09 10.43 11.13
N LEU A 128 2.92 10.92 10.22
CA LEU A 128 2.54 11.88 9.19
C LEU A 128 1.44 11.33 8.28
N VAL A 129 1.56 10.07 7.87
CA VAL A 129 0.51 9.39 7.10
C VAL A 129 -0.79 9.33 7.91
N GLY A 130 -0.71 9.03 9.21
CA GLY A 130 -1.86 8.99 10.12
C GLY A 130 -2.60 10.32 10.25
N GLU A 131 -1.86 11.42 10.37
CA GLU A 131 -2.44 12.77 10.39
C GLU A 131 -3.06 13.14 9.04
N ALA A 132 -2.43 12.79 7.92
CA ALA A 132 -2.97 13.04 6.58
C ALA A 132 -4.33 12.34 6.34
N VAL A 133 -4.54 11.16 6.94
CA VAL A 133 -5.79 10.39 6.76
C VAL A 133 -6.83 10.62 7.86
N LYS A 134 -6.54 11.50 8.83
CA LYS A 134 -7.37 11.73 10.01
C LYS A 134 -8.73 12.29 9.63
N GLY A 135 -9.78 11.73 10.22
CA GLY A 135 -11.17 12.12 9.92
C GLY A 135 -11.69 11.64 8.56
N LEU A 136 -10.86 11.01 7.72
CA LEU A 136 -11.29 10.50 6.42
C LEU A 136 -11.84 9.07 6.51
N SER A 137 -12.99 8.89 5.85
CA SER A 137 -13.60 7.58 5.62
C SER A 137 -13.38 7.15 4.16
N GLY A 138 -13.20 5.84 3.95
CA GLY A 138 -13.00 5.26 2.62
C GLY A 138 -11.52 5.21 2.19
N GLY A 139 -11.15 4.13 1.49
CA GLY A 139 -9.78 3.90 1.04
C GLY A 139 -9.31 4.92 0.00
N ASP A 140 -10.19 5.31 -0.94
CA ASP A 140 -9.82 6.24 -2.01
C ASP A 140 -9.57 7.66 -1.48
N SER A 141 -10.44 8.19 -0.62
CA SER A 141 -10.24 9.50 0.03
C SER A 141 -8.91 9.58 0.77
N ARG A 142 -8.55 8.51 1.50
CA ARG A 142 -7.25 8.41 2.19
C ARG A 142 -6.08 8.36 1.22
N ALA A 143 -6.20 7.60 0.13
CA ALA A 143 -5.18 7.55 -0.91
C ALA A 143 -4.99 8.92 -1.60
N VAL A 144 -6.06 9.68 -1.82
CA VAL A 144 -5.98 11.07 -2.34
C VAL A 144 -5.22 11.97 -1.37
N ALA A 145 -5.55 11.93 -0.09
CA ALA A 145 -4.90 12.77 0.91
C ALA A 145 -3.40 12.46 1.04
N VAL A 146 -3.04 11.17 1.09
CA VAL A 146 -1.65 10.73 1.13
C VAL A 146 -0.91 11.10 -0.16
N HIS A 147 -1.54 10.99 -1.32
CA HIS A 147 -0.96 11.41 -2.59
C HIS A 147 -0.62 12.90 -2.61
N GLY A 148 -1.53 13.76 -2.12
CA GLY A 148 -1.27 15.20 -1.98
C GLY A 148 -0.06 15.49 -1.08
N ALA A 149 -0.01 14.86 0.09
CA ALA A 149 1.09 15.03 1.04
C ALA A 149 2.46 14.56 0.48
N ILE A 150 2.49 13.46 -0.28
CA ILE A 150 3.71 12.99 -0.96
C ILE A 150 4.19 14.01 -2.00
N LEU A 151 3.28 14.56 -2.81
CA LEU A 151 3.63 15.57 -3.81
C LEU A 151 4.15 16.86 -3.18
N GLU A 152 3.59 17.29 -2.05
CA GLU A 152 4.09 18.43 -1.30
C GLU A 152 5.52 18.19 -0.80
N CYS A 153 5.83 16.99 -0.27
CA CYS A 153 7.19 16.63 0.13
C CYS A 153 8.16 16.58 -1.06
N LEU A 154 7.76 15.99 -2.19
CA LEU A 154 8.56 15.96 -3.42
C LEU A 154 8.88 17.39 -3.93
N GLY A 155 7.91 18.30 -3.86
CA GLY A 155 8.13 19.70 -4.25
C GLY A 155 9.10 20.43 -3.33
N GLN A 156 9.10 20.13 -2.04
CA GLN A 156 10.04 20.72 -1.07
C GLN A 156 11.48 20.26 -1.32
N ILE A 157 11.70 18.98 -1.62
CA ILE A 157 13.03 18.43 -1.90
C ILE A 157 13.64 19.10 -3.13
N LYS A 158 12.88 19.22 -4.23
CA LYS A 158 13.35 19.89 -5.44
C LYS A 158 13.69 21.37 -5.23
N THR A 159 12.95 22.05 -4.35
CA THR A 159 13.24 23.44 -4.00
C THR A 159 14.56 23.53 -3.21
N ALA A 160 14.78 22.63 -2.25
CA ALA A 160 16.00 22.60 -1.43
C ALA A 160 17.26 22.26 -2.24
N GLU A 161 17.16 21.38 -3.24
CA GLU A 161 18.28 21.05 -4.14
C GLU A 161 18.62 22.18 -5.12
N GLY A 162 17.63 22.98 -5.52
CA GLY A 162 17.81 24.16 -6.36
C GLY A 162 18.48 25.36 -5.67
N GLU A 163 18.59 25.35 -4.33
CA GLU A 163 19.18 26.43 -3.54
C GLU A 163 20.68 26.23 -3.19
N LEU A 164 21.33 25.16 -3.67
CA LEU A 164 22.78 25.00 -3.51
C LEU A 164 23.53 26.06 -4.35
N PRO A 165 24.29 26.98 -3.74
CA PRO A 165 25.05 27.97 -4.49
C PRO A 165 26.22 27.27 -5.20
N VAL A 166 26.34 27.49 -6.51
CA VAL A 166 27.53 27.17 -7.31
C VAL A 166 28.68 28.10 -6.91
#